data_AF-A0A2V9AK86-F1
#
_entry.id   AF-A0A2V9AK86-F1
#
_cell.length_a   1.000
_cell.length_b   1.000
_cell.length_c   1.000
_cell.angle_alpha   90.00
_cell.angle_beta   90.00
_cell.angle_gamma   90.00
#
_symmetry.space_group_name_H-M   'P 1'
#
loop_
_entity.id
_entity.type
_entity.pdbx_description
1 polymer ?
#
loop_
_entity_poly.entity_id
_entity_poly.type
_entity_poly.pdbx_seq_one_letter_code
_entity_poly.pdbx_strand_id
1 'polypeptide(L)' 'MAELIDEGQITIGVIRPVGKSVAVANDGETTLAMLVRKEGETLLQLLTRLDLAVAKAQTEDIFTDEINPRPSQSRHS' A
#
# COMPACT_ATOMS: atom_id res chain seq x y z
N MET A 1 -19.15 11.16 -3.61
CA MET A 1 -18.91 11.03 -5.06
C MET A 1 -17.59 10.30 -5.19
N ALA A 2 -17.56 9.18 -5.91
CA ALA A 2 -16.30 8.47 -6.14
C ALA A 2 -15.59 9.17 -7.30
N GLU A 3 -14.47 9.82 -7.01
CA GLU A 3 -13.59 10.40 -8.01
C GLU A 3 -13.06 9.24 -8.86
N LEU A 4 -13.47 9.22 -10.13
CA LEU A 4 -12.95 8.26 -11.09
C LEU A 4 -11.48 8.63 -11.27
N ILE A 5 -10.59 7.75 -10.83
CA ILE A 5 -9.15 7.92 -10.97
C ILE A 5 -8.87 7.94 -12.49
N ASP A 6 -8.74 9.12 -13.08
CA ASP A 6 -8.50 9.26 -14.53
C ASP A 6 -7.11 8.72 -14.90
N GLU A 7 -6.16 8.75 -13.94
CA GLU A 7 -4.73 8.41 -14.17
C GLU A 7 -4.06 7.54 -13.09
N GLY A 8 -4.81 6.88 -12.20
CA GLY A 8 -4.23 6.07 -11.12
C GLY A 8 -4.67 4.61 -11.12
N GLN A 9 -3.85 3.75 -10.51
CA GLN A 9 -3.99 2.30 -10.58
C GLN A 9 -4.03 1.65 -9.21
N ILE A 10 -4.96 0.70 -9.05
CA ILE A 10 -4.92 -0.29 -7.97
C ILE A 10 -4.50 -1.64 -8.55
N THR A 11 -3.40 -2.18 -8.04
CA THR A 11 -2.88 -3.50 -8.42
C THR A 11 -2.96 -4.45 -7.25
N ILE A 12 -3.56 -5.62 -7.46
CA ILE A 12 -3.64 -6.71 -6.49
C ILE A 12 -3.09 -7.97 -7.13
N GLY A 13 -2.11 -8.58 -6.49
CA GLY A 13 -1.49 -9.78 -7.02
C GLY A 13 -0.31 -10.24 -6.20
N VAL A 14 0.26 -11.38 -6.58
CA VAL A 14 1.46 -11.91 -5.94
C VAL A 14 2.68 -11.32 -6.63
N ILE A 15 3.50 -10.56 -5.89
CA ILE A 15 4.80 -10.08 -6.39
C ILE A 15 5.89 -11.05 -5.96
N ARG A 16 6.69 -11.52 -6.92
CA ARG A 16 7.98 -12.18 -6.65
C ARG A 16 9.06 -11.09 -6.61
N PRO A 17 10.07 -11.15 -5.71
CA PRO A 17 10.47 -12.30 -4.87
C PRO A 17 9.79 -12.40 -3.49
N VAL A 18 8.89 -11.49 -3.12
CA VAL A 18 8.22 -11.47 -1.81
C VAL A 18 7.33 -12.70 -1.58
N GLY A 19 6.79 -13.29 -2.66
CA GLY A 19 5.99 -14.51 -2.62
C GLY A 19 4.63 -14.35 -1.91
N LYS A 20 4.26 -13.11 -1.60
CA LYS A 20 3.02 -12.75 -0.91
C LYS A 20 2.13 -11.94 -1.84
N SER A 21 0.82 -12.06 -1.62
CA SER A 21 -0.15 -11.16 -2.26
C SER A 21 0.07 -9.76 -1.70
N VAL A 22 0.10 -8.77 -2.58
CA VAL A 22 0.19 -7.36 -2.23
C VAL A 22 -0.97 -6.59 -2.82
N ALA A 23 -1.24 -5.42 -2.26
CA ALA A 23 -2.14 -4.44 -2.83
C ALA A 23 -1.41 -3.10 -2.89
N VAL A 24 -1.39 -2.49 -4.08
CA VAL A 24 -0.72 -1.23 -4.35
C VAL A 24 -1.73 -0.24 -4.92
N ALA A 25 -1.71 1.00 -4.43
CA ALA A 25 -2.47 2.11 -4.98
C ALA A 25 -1.52 3.25 -5.34
N ASN A 26 -1.71 3.83 -6.52
CA ASN A 26 -1.02 5.03 -7.01
C ASN A 26 -2.01 5.97 -7.72
N ASP A 27 -1.64 7.24 -7.82
CA ASP A 27 -2.39 8.29 -8.51
C ASP A 27 -1.78 8.65 -9.89
N GLY A 28 -0.88 7.80 -10.41
CA GLY A 28 -0.19 8.00 -11.68
C GLY A 28 1.20 8.62 -11.54
N GLU A 29 1.39 9.53 -10.59
CA GLU A 29 2.68 10.16 -10.31
C GLU A 29 3.36 9.57 -9.07
N THR A 30 2.57 9.25 -8.05
CA THR A 30 3.04 8.87 -6.72
C THR A 30 2.38 7.58 -6.26
N THR A 31 3.18 6.75 -5.58
CA THR A 31 2.63 5.57 -4.90
C THR A 31 2.06 5.96 -3.55
N LEU A 32 0.73 5.89 -3.40
CA LEU A 32 0.01 6.27 -2.19
C LEU A 32 0.17 5.22 -1.08
N ALA A 33 0.06 3.94 -1.45
CA ALA A 33 0.12 2.85 -0.49
C ALA A 33 0.60 1.54 -1.14
N MET A 34 1.43 0.80 -0.40
CA MET A 34 1.91 -0.55 -0.72
C MET A 34 1.72 -1.44 0.50
N LEU A 35 0.80 -2.39 0.42
CA LEU A 35 0.46 -3.29 1.53
C LEU A 35 0.81 -4.74 1.17
N VAL A 36 1.30 -5.48 2.16
CA VAL A 36 1.50 -6.92 2.07
C VAL A 36 0.33 -7.62 2.77
N ARG A 37 -0.30 -8.57 2.08
CA ARG A 37 -1.35 -9.41 2.67
C ARG A 37 -0.79 -10.18 3.85
N LYS A 38 -1.42 -10.04 5.01
CA LYS A 38 -1.08 -10.78 6.23
C LYS A 38 -1.60 -12.21 6.15
N GLU A 39 -0.99 -13.10 6.93
CA GLU A 39 -1.46 -14.48 7.04
C GLU A 39 -2.87 -14.50 7.66
N GLY A 40 -3.78 -15.28 7.07
CA GLY A 40 -5.19 -15.33 7.49
C GLY A 40 -6.05 -14.12 7.08
N GLU A 41 -5.47 -13.09 6.44
CA GLU A 41 -6.22 -11.92 6.01
C GLU A 41 -7.07 -12.21 4.76
N THR A 42 -8.34 -11.82 4.78
CA THR A 42 -9.22 -11.91 3.60
C THR A 42 -8.91 -10.81 2.59
N LEU A 43 -9.31 -11.01 1.33
CA LEU A 43 -9.18 -9.97 0.30
C LEU A 43 -9.91 -8.67 0.70
N LEU A 44 -11.10 -8.79 1.30
CA LEU A 44 -11.86 -7.63 1.75
C LEU A 44 -11.13 -6.85 2.85
N GLN A 45 -10.54 -7.54 3.82
CA GLN A 45 -9.73 -6.88 4.87
C GLN A 45 -8.51 -6.17 4.31
N LEU A 46 -7.83 -6.77 3.32
CA LEU A 46 -6.73 -6.12 2.61
C LEU A 46 -7.19 -4.85 1.88
N LEU A 47 -8.33 -4.91 1.18
CA LEU A 47 -8.93 -3.76 0.50
C LEU A 47 -9.33 -2.65 1.48
N THR A 48 -9.92 -2.99 2.63
CA THR A 48 -10.26 -2.00 3.66
C THR A 48 -9.02 -1.32 4.20
N ARG A 49 -7.91 -2.05 4.40
CA ARG A 49 -6.65 -1.43 4.82
C ARG A 49 -6.04 -0.55 3.73
N LEU A 50 -6.15 -0.97 2.46
CA LEU A 50 -5.68 -0.15 1.34
C LEU A 50 -6.44 1.18 1.28
N ASP A 51 -7.77 1.14 1.41
CA ASP A 51 -8.63 2.33 1.46
C ASP A 51 -8.21 3.29 2.59
N LEU A 52 -8.03 2.76 3.79
CA LEU A 52 -7.54 3.55 4.93
C LEU A 52 -6.13 4.12 4.71
N ALA A 53 -5.24 3.37 4.05
CA ALA A 53 -3.89 3.84 3.76
C ALA A 53 -3.88 4.94 2.69
N VAL A 54 -4.71 4.83 1.65
CA VAL A 54 -4.91 5.87 0.63
C VAL A 54 -5.51 7.12 1.26
N ALA A 55 -6.53 6.98 2.11
CA ALA A 55 -7.12 8.10 2.82
C ALA A 55 -6.06 8.86 3.64
N LYS A 56 -5.22 8.14 4.40
CA LYS A 56 -4.10 8.75 5.15
C LYS A 56 -3.08 9.44 4.27
N ALA A 57 -2.72 8.85 3.14
CA ALA A 57 -1.80 9.48 2.19
C ALA A 57 -2.36 10.80 1.69
N GLN A 58 -3.66 10.86 1.38
CA GLN A 58 -4.32 12.08 0.89
C GLN A 58 -4.57 13.13 1.98
N THR A 59 -4.97 12.72 3.19
CA THR A 59 -5.38 13.67 4.25
C THR A 59 -4.25 14.08 5.17
N GLU A 60 -3.27 13.20 5.37
CA GLU A 60 -2.20 13.37 6.37
C GLU A 60 -0.80 13.38 5.73
N ASP A 61 -0.67 13.15 4.42
CA ASP A 61 0.62 13.00 3.71
C ASP A 61 1.46 11.82 4.25
N ILE A 62 0.78 10.79 4.78
CA ILE A 62 1.41 9.58 5.34
C ILE A 62 1.29 8.41 4.37
N PHE A 63 2.39 8.14 3.66
CA PHE A 63 2.51 7.01 2.73
C PHE A 63 2.85 5.70 3.45
N THR A 64 2.08 4.66 3.18
CA THR A 64 2.32 3.32 3.79
C THR A 64 3.11 2.45 2.81
N ASP A 65 4.32 2.04 3.20
CA ASP A 65 5.12 1.07 2.44
C ASP A 65 5.51 -0.13 3.32
N GLU A 66 4.78 -1.24 3.16
CA GLU A 66 5.06 -2.53 3.82
C GLU A 66 5.99 -3.43 2.99
N ILE A 67 6.26 -3.09 1.73
CA ILE A 67 7.08 -3.89 0.82
C ILE A 67 8.57 -3.57 1.02
N ASN A 68 8.90 -2.29 1.21
CA ASN A 68 10.25 -1.81 1.45
C ASN A 68 10.38 -1.26 2.88
N PRO A 69 10.34 -2.12 3.93
CA PRO A 69 10.64 -1.66 5.27
C PRO A 69 12.06 -1.10 5.27
N ARG A 70 12.22 0.20 5.51
CA ARG A 70 13.55 0.78 5.70
C ARG A 70 14.23 -0.03 6.81
N PRO A 71 15.49 -0.49 6.62
CA PRO A 71 16.24 -1.05 7.73
C PRO A 71 16.25 0.04 8.79
N SER A 72 15.77 -0.29 9.99
CA SER A 72 15.86 0.60 11.14
C SER A 72 17.29 1.11 11.19
N GLN A 73 17.50 2.42 11.05
CA GLN A 73 18.78 3.02 11.42
C GLN A 73 18.91 2.79 12.93
N SER A 74 19.48 1.64 13.29
CA SER A 74 20.19 1.49 14.55
C SER A 74 21.28 2.54 14.48
N ARG A 75 21.02 3.69 15.11
CA ARG A 75 22.06 4.60 15.57
C ARG A 75 22.95 3.78 16.49
N HIS A 76 23.96 3.13 15.92
CA HIS A 76 25.17 2.79 16.64
C HIS A 76 25.82 4.14 16.98
N SER A 77 25.59 4.59 18.22
CA SER A 77 26.43 5.56 18.91
C SER A 77 27.33 4.82 19.88
#